data_AF-A0A5E4MYX8-F1
#
_entry.id   AF-A0A5E4MYX8-F1
#
_cell.length_a   1.000
_cell.length_b   1.000
_cell.length_c   1.000
_cell.angle_alpha   90.00
_cell.angle_beta   90.00
_cell.angle_gamma   90.00
#
_symmetry.space_group_name_H-M   'P 1'
#
loop_
_entity.id
_entity.type
_entity.pdbx_description
1 polymer ?
#
loop_
_entity_poly.entity_id
_entity_poly.type
_entity_poly.pdbx_seq_one_letter_code
_entity_poly.pdbx_strand_id
1 'polypeptide(L)'
;MFLKKITNLRSLRLENCHGQFLEQNIGTIRSMKNLKKLELINAVITDFVAIELGKCHGITALLIISLFEQNCAHMNNLIIDCLLKLKNTLTHLVWGITFQYLRISDIFIQQYQEGLYNLGYSLDLSEESEPFENMAVLRSTKLKLQSELSSVGGSQISMPLDLEKPENDNAKNIHLDVVSVAELKHCLKSIFGNTKVKIIKILTTEASQVFLSKHFDDF
;
A
#
# COMPACT_ATOMS: atom_id res chain seq x y z
N MET A 1 -4.16 -21.51 20.58
CA MET A 1 -3.62 -20.30 19.94
C MET A 1 -3.24 -19.28 21.01
N PHE A 2 -1.95 -18.93 21.14
CA PHE A 2 -1.38 -18.15 22.25
C PHE A 2 -1.92 -16.71 22.33
N LEU A 3 -2.10 -16.03 21.19
CA LEU A 3 -2.58 -14.64 21.13
C LEU A 3 -3.95 -14.44 21.79
N LYS A 4 -4.86 -15.42 21.69
CA LYS A 4 -6.21 -15.33 22.28
C LYS A 4 -6.20 -15.20 23.81
N LYS A 5 -5.11 -15.59 24.47
CA LYS A 5 -4.98 -15.51 25.93
C LYS A 5 -4.50 -14.15 26.42
N ILE A 6 -4.03 -13.28 25.53
CA ILE A 6 -3.45 -11.98 25.90
C ILE A 6 -4.50 -10.88 25.70
N THR A 7 -5.27 -10.59 26.75
CA THR A 7 -6.45 -9.70 26.67
C THR A 7 -6.13 -8.21 26.80
N ASN A 8 -4.99 -7.86 27.40
CA ASN A 8 -4.58 -6.48 27.69
C ASN A 8 -3.49 -5.95 26.74
N LEU A 9 -3.19 -6.67 25.65
CA LEU A 9 -2.16 -6.28 24.70
C LEU A 9 -2.55 -4.96 24.01
N ARG A 10 -1.68 -3.95 24.10
CA ARG A 10 -1.87 -2.62 23.48
C ARG A 10 -1.08 -2.41 22.20
N SER A 11 0.02 -3.13 22.06
CA SER A 11 0.91 -3.08 20.91
C SER A 11 1.34 -4.49 20.54
N LEU A 12 1.30 -4.79 19.25
CA LEU A 12 1.73 -6.04 18.68
C LEU A 12 2.64 -5.75 17.50
N ARG A 13 3.82 -6.35 17.53
CA ARG A 13 4.79 -6.31 16.44
C ARG A 13 5.03 -7.72 15.97
N LEU A 14 4.90 -7.92 14.66
CA LEU A 14 5.04 -9.19 13.98
C LEU A 14 6.09 -8.99 12.89
N GLU A 15 7.21 -9.71 13.02
CA GLU A 15 8.32 -9.65 12.08
C GLU A 15 8.45 -10.98 11.32
N ASN A 16 8.81 -10.90 10.05
CA ASN A 16 9.10 -12.05 9.18
C ASN A 16 7.97 -13.09 9.21
N CYS A 17 6.72 -12.62 9.30
CA CYS A 17 5.57 -13.48 9.35
C CYS A 17 5.20 -13.92 7.93
N HIS A 18 5.47 -15.19 7.64
CA HIS A 18 4.97 -15.86 6.45
C HIS A 18 3.44 -15.90 6.46
N GLY A 19 2.83 -15.93 5.27
CA GLY A 19 1.38 -15.72 5.08
C GLY A 19 0.51 -16.58 6.01
N GLN A 20 0.84 -17.87 6.15
CA GLN A 20 0.06 -18.80 6.96
C GLN A 20 -0.08 -18.37 8.43
N PHE A 21 0.96 -17.78 9.03
CA PHE A 21 0.88 -17.31 10.42
C PHE A 21 -0.09 -16.13 10.55
N LEU A 22 0.01 -15.14 9.65
CA LEU A 22 -0.88 -13.99 9.66
C LEU A 22 -2.32 -14.38 9.36
N GLU A 23 -2.55 -15.24 8.38
CA GLU A 23 -3.89 -15.74 8.03
C GLU A 23 -4.58 -16.41 9.22
N GLN A 24 -3.85 -17.26 9.95
CA GLN A 24 -4.40 -17.93 11.13
C GLN A 24 -4.70 -16.95 12.27
N ASN A 25 -3.89 -15.90 12.44
CA ASN A 25 -3.93 -15.03 13.61
C ASN A 25 -4.68 -13.70 13.40
N ILE A 26 -4.91 -13.24 12.16
CA ILE A 26 -5.50 -11.92 11.88
C ILE A 26 -6.89 -11.75 12.48
N GLY A 27 -7.71 -12.81 12.48
CA GLY A 27 -9.03 -12.79 13.14
C GLY A 27 -8.93 -12.61 14.66
N THR A 28 -7.87 -13.17 15.27
CA THR A 28 -7.59 -12.95 16.71
C THR A 28 -7.14 -11.51 16.94
N ILE A 29 -6.21 -10.99 16.14
CA ILE A 29 -5.72 -9.60 16.19
C ILE A 29 -6.89 -8.62 16.10
N ARG A 30 -7.81 -8.82 15.14
CA ARG A 30 -9.02 -8.03 14.97
C ARG A 30 -9.91 -7.99 16.22
N SER A 31 -9.99 -9.11 16.95
CA SER A 31 -10.84 -9.23 18.15
C SER A 31 -10.24 -8.60 19.42
N MET A 32 -8.97 -8.19 19.39
CA MET A 32 -8.27 -7.62 20.54
C MET A 32 -8.71 -6.17 20.80
N LYS A 33 -9.67 -5.98 21.71
CA LYS A 33 -10.26 -4.67 22.05
C LYS A 33 -9.23 -3.61 22.47
N ASN A 34 -8.16 -4.04 23.14
CA ASN A 34 -7.14 -3.15 23.69
C ASN A 34 -5.98 -2.88 22.73
N LEU A 35 -5.87 -3.62 21.63
CA LEU A 35 -4.76 -3.48 20.68
C LEU A 35 -4.95 -2.20 19.88
N LYS A 36 -3.97 -1.29 19.96
CA LYS A 36 -3.99 0.03 19.29
C LYS A 36 -2.87 0.19 18.27
N LYS A 37 -1.72 -0.44 18.52
CA LYS A 37 -0.55 -0.36 17.65
C LYS A 37 -0.28 -1.72 17.01
N LEU A 38 -0.20 -1.75 15.69
CA LEU A 38 0.16 -2.94 14.93
C LEU A 38 1.34 -2.63 14.01
N GLU A 39 2.39 -3.43 14.13
CA GLU A 39 3.59 -3.33 13.29
C GLU A 39 3.75 -4.66 12.56
N LEU A 40 3.61 -4.63 11.23
CA LEU A 40 3.78 -5.76 10.33
C LEU A 40 5.06 -5.53 9.54
N ILE A 41 6.13 -6.23 9.91
CA ILE A 41 7.47 -6.05 9.35
C ILE A 41 7.83 -7.30 8.57
N ASN A 42 8.23 -7.12 7.31
CA ASN A 42 8.48 -8.23 6.40
C ASN A 42 7.32 -9.25 6.46
N ALA A 43 6.10 -8.75 6.35
CA ALA A 43 4.89 -9.55 6.42
C ALA A 43 4.37 -9.88 5.03
N VAL A 44 4.01 -11.14 4.78
CA VAL A 44 3.33 -11.51 3.53
C VAL A 44 1.86 -11.11 3.64
N ILE A 45 1.43 -10.19 2.76
CA ILE A 45 0.06 -9.68 2.73
C ILE A 45 -0.69 -10.36 1.59
N THR A 46 -1.39 -11.45 1.89
CA THR A 46 -2.31 -12.12 0.95
C THR A 46 -3.63 -11.36 0.85
N ASP A 47 -4.45 -11.67 -0.16
CA ASP A 47 -5.80 -11.13 -0.32
C ASP A 47 -6.64 -11.28 0.97
N PHE A 48 -6.60 -12.47 1.58
CA PHE A 48 -7.30 -12.74 2.84
C PHE A 48 -6.78 -11.85 3.97
N VAL A 49 -5.45 -11.77 4.15
CA VAL A 49 -4.84 -10.93 5.18
C VAL A 49 -5.23 -9.46 5.01
N ALA A 50 -5.16 -8.93 3.78
CA ALA A 50 -5.54 -7.54 3.49
C ALA A 50 -7.03 -7.26 3.79
N ILE A 51 -7.92 -8.18 3.40
CA ILE A 51 -9.36 -8.06 3.68
C ILE A 51 -9.63 -8.05 5.19
N GLU A 52 -8.99 -8.93 5.94
CA GLU A 52 -9.19 -9.02 7.39
C GLU A 52 -8.52 -7.87 8.15
N LEU A 53 -7.34 -7.43 7.70
CA LEU A 53 -6.66 -6.25 8.24
C LEU A 53 -7.51 -5.00 8.06
N GLY A 54 -8.16 -4.84 6.90
CA GLY A 54 -9.09 -3.73 6.63
C GLY A 54 -10.34 -3.72 7.53
N LYS A 55 -10.57 -4.77 8.33
CA LYS A 55 -11.66 -4.83 9.34
C LYS A 55 -11.16 -4.49 10.75
N CYS A 56 -9.87 -4.24 10.94
CA CYS A 56 -9.23 -3.98 12.24
C CYS A 56 -9.39 -2.52 12.71
N HIS A 57 -10.64 -2.03 12.76
CA HIS A 57 -10.99 -0.65 13.15
C HIS A 57 -10.57 -0.24 14.57
N GLY A 58 -10.15 -1.21 15.40
CA GLY A 58 -9.61 -0.94 16.73
C GLY A 58 -8.16 -0.42 16.72
N ILE A 59 -7.43 -0.65 15.63
CA ILE A 59 -6.05 -0.21 15.43
C ILE A 59 -6.03 1.26 15.06
N THR A 60 -5.25 2.05 15.78
CA THR A 60 -5.10 3.49 15.56
C THR A 60 -3.71 3.86 15.06
N ALA A 61 -2.73 2.96 15.15
CA ALA A 61 -1.38 3.18 14.65
C ALA A 61 -0.87 1.93 13.92
N LEU A 62 -0.46 2.10 12.67
CA LEU A 62 -0.12 1.00 11.77
C LEU A 62 1.22 1.26 11.07
N LEU A 63 2.13 0.28 11.15
CA LEU A 63 3.34 0.20 10.32
C LEU A 63 3.26 -1.05 9.46
N ILE A 64 3.40 -0.90 8.15
CA ILE A 64 3.47 -2.01 7.21
C ILE A 64 4.76 -1.92 6.41
N ILE A 65 5.52 -3.02 6.42
CA ILE A 65 6.59 -3.33 5.49
C ILE A 65 6.27 -4.73 4.97
N SER A 66 5.80 -4.83 3.74
CA SER A 66 5.42 -6.13 3.16
C SER A 66 6.65 -6.88 2.62
N LEU A 67 6.60 -8.21 2.73
CA LEU A 67 7.43 -9.09 1.90
C LEU A 67 6.78 -9.22 0.54
N PHE A 68 7.59 -9.03 -0.49
CA PHE A 68 7.15 -9.20 -1.86
C PHE A 68 7.37 -10.64 -2.31
N GLU A 69 6.29 -11.31 -2.72
CA GLU A 69 6.38 -12.68 -3.26
C GLU A 69 6.12 -12.71 -4.77
N GLN A 70 5.02 -12.11 -5.29
CA GLN A 70 4.77 -11.92 -6.74
C GLN A 70 3.73 -10.80 -7.00
N ASN A 71 3.74 -10.21 -8.20
CA ASN A 71 2.82 -9.16 -8.71
C ASN A 71 2.71 -7.89 -7.83
N CYS A 72 3.64 -6.93 -8.03
CA CYS A 72 3.75 -5.70 -7.24
C CYS A 72 2.52 -4.81 -7.33
N ALA A 73 1.90 -4.76 -8.51
CA ALA A 73 0.67 -4.00 -8.70
C ALA A 73 -0.47 -4.55 -7.84
N HIS A 74 -0.75 -5.86 -7.90
CA HIS A 74 -1.81 -6.49 -7.10
C HIS A 74 -1.64 -6.20 -5.62
N MET A 75 -0.42 -6.43 -5.10
CA MET A 75 -0.10 -6.22 -3.70
C MET A 75 -0.29 -4.76 -3.25
N ASN A 76 0.13 -3.79 -4.07
CA ASN A 76 -0.10 -2.39 -3.76
C ASN A 76 -1.57 -2.06 -3.62
N ASN A 77 -2.43 -2.63 -4.47
CA ASN A 77 -3.86 -2.40 -4.37
C ASN A 77 -4.43 -3.02 -3.10
N LEU A 78 -4.00 -4.22 -2.73
CA LEU A 78 -4.43 -4.86 -1.49
C LEU A 78 -4.10 -3.99 -0.27
N ILE A 79 -2.88 -3.44 -0.23
CA ILE A 79 -2.46 -2.54 0.84
C ILE A 79 -3.26 -1.25 0.80
N ILE A 80 -3.38 -0.59 -0.37
CA ILE A 80 -4.12 0.67 -0.50
C ILE A 80 -5.60 0.49 -0.14
N ASP A 81 -6.28 -0.55 -0.65
CA ASP A 81 -7.67 -0.84 -0.32
C ASP A 81 -7.86 -1.12 1.18
N CYS A 82 -6.90 -1.81 1.80
CA CYS A 82 -6.89 -2.01 3.25
C CYS A 82 -6.74 -0.69 4.00
N LEU A 83 -5.80 0.16 3.59
CA LEU A 83 -5.56 1.47 4.20
C LEU A 83 -6.79 2.38 4.09
N LEU A 84 -7.43 2.44 2.92
CA LEU A 84 -8.64 3.24 2.71
C LEU A 84 -9.80 2.81 3.61
N LYS A 85 -9.93 1.52 3.92
CA LYS A 85 -10.94 1.03 4.89
C LYS A 85 -10.64 1.48 6.32
N LEU A 86 -9.36 1.64 6.66
CA LEU A 86 -8.91 2.06 8.00
C LEU A 86 -8.76 3.58 8.15
N LYS A 87 -8.97 4.37 7.09
CA LYS A 87 -8.69 5.82 7.03
C LYS A 87 -9.33 6.62 8.17
N ASN A 88 -10.52 6.23 8.62
CA ASN A 88 -11.26 6.92 9.67
C ASN A 88 -10.83 6.53 11.09
N THR A 89 -9.99 5.50 11.22
CA THR A 89 -9.57 4.93 12.52
C THR A 89 -8.09 5.15 12.82
N LEU A 90 -7.28 5.25 11.76
CA LEU A 90 -5.86 5.50 11.90
C LEU A 90 -5.61 6.94 12.32
N THR A 91 -4.71 7.08 13.27
CA THR A 91 -4.12 8.36 13.71
C THR A 91 -2.67 8.47 13.27
N HIS A 92 -2.05 7.31 12.97
CA HIS A 92 -0.65 7.14 12.66
C HIS A 92 -0.51 6.03 11.60
N LEU A 93 0.10 6.35 10.47
CA LEU A 93 0.38 5.41 9.39
C LEU A 93 1.83 5.55 8.93
N VAL A 94 2.57 4.45 8.97
CA VAL A 94 3.86 4.32 8.29
C VAL A 94 3.78 3.20 7.26
N TRP A 95 4.05 3.51 6.01
CA TRP A 95 4.29 2.50 4.99
C TRP A 95 5.76 2.51 4.62
N GLY A 96 6.47 1.44 5.00
CA GLY A 96 7.84 1.25 4.59
C GLY A 96 7.92 0.47 3.29
N ILE A 97 8.66 1.04 2.34
CA ILE A 97 8.91 0.47 1.03
C ILE A 97 10.40 0.15 0.96
N THR A 98 10.73 -1.12 0.70
CA THR A 98 12.14 -1.51 0.60
C THR A 98 12.71 -1.14 -0.77
N PHE A 99 14.02 -0.87 -0.83
CA PHE A 99 14.72 -0.61 -2.09
C PHE A 99 14.66 -1.84 -3.02
N GLN A 100 14.71 -3.04 -2.44
CA GLN A 100 14.50 -4.28 -3.18
C GLN A 100 13.11 -4.33 -3.82
N TYR A 101 12.07 -3.90 -3.10
CA TYR A 101 10.72 -3.80 -3.66
C TYR A 101 10.67 -2.80 -4.81
N LEU A 102 11.24 -1.60 -4.64
CA LEU A 102 11.23 -0.55 -5.67
C LEU A 102 11.96 -1.02 -6.93
N ARG A 103 13.11 -1.69 -6.78
CA ARG A 103 13.83 -2.30 -7.89
C ARG A 103 12.98 -3.31 -8.66
N ILE A 104 12.23 -4.16 -7.95
CA ILE A 104 11.34 -5.14 -8.59
C ILE A 104 10.18 -4.43 -9.29
N SER A 105 9.65 -3.35 -8.70
CA SER A 105 8.62 -2.52 -9.31
C SER A 105 9.10 -1.91 -10.62
N ASP A 106 10.30 -1.32 -10.67
CA ASP A 106 10.88 -0.75 -11.89
C ASP A 106 11.01 -1.81 -13.00
N ILE A 107 11.56 -2.99 -12.68
CA ILE A 107 11.68 -4.11 -13.63
C ILE A 107 10.31 -4.52 -14.16
N PHE A 108 9.30 -4.61 -13.29
CA PHE A 108 7.95 -4.99 -13.68
C PHE A 108 7.29 -3.94 -14.59
N ILE A 109 7.46 -2.65 -14.28
CA ILE A 109 6.95 -1.54 -15.10
C ILE A 109 7.60 -1.58 -16.48
N GLN A 110 8.93 -1.70 -16.55
CA GLN A 110 9.67 -1.78 -17.80
C GLN A 110 9.20 -2.97 -18.66
N GLN A 111 9.10 -4.17 -18.07
CA GLN A 111 8.64 -5.36 -18.79
C GLN A 111 7.21 -5.21 -19.32
N TYR A 112 6.33 -4.57 -18.56
CA TYR A 112 4.96 -4.29 -19.01
C TYR A 112 4.92 -3.31 -20.18
N GLN A 113 5.70 -2.23 -20.11
CA GLN A 113 5.81 -1.23 -21.18
C GLN A 113 6.41 -1.84 -22.46
N GLU A 114 7.47 -2.63 -22.35
CA GLU A 114 8.05 -3.38 -23.47
C GLU A 114 7.04 -4.35 -24.08
N GLY A 115 6.25 -5.05 -23.25
CA GLY A 115 5.17 -5.92 -23.70
C GLY A 115 4.09 -5.19 -24.50
N LEU A 116 3.68 -4.00 -24.05
CA LEU A 116 2.72 -3.15 -24.76
C LEU A 116 3.28 -2.63 -26.10
N TYR A 117 4.54 -2.19 -26.10
CA TYR A 117 5.23 -1.77 -27.33
C TYR A 117 5.29 -2.89 -28.37
N ASN A 118 5.65 -4.11 -27.95
CA ASN A 118 5.69 -5.28 -28.82
C ASN A 118 4.31 -5.66 -29.39
N LEU A 119 3.22 -5.28 -28.72
CA LEU A 119 1.84 -5.46 -29.18
C LEU A 119 1.33 -4.32 -30.06
N GLY A 120 2.18 -3.32 -30.37
CA GLY A 120 1.85 -2.21 -31.26
C GLY A 120 1.13 -1.04 -30.58
N TYR A 121 1.07 -1.01 -29.24
CA TYR A 121 0.56 0.15 -28.52
C TYR A 121 1.64 1.24 -28.44
N SER A 122 1.34 2.44 -28.94
CA SER A 122 2.19 3.62 -28.75
C SER A 122 2.03 4.14 -27.33
N LEU A 123 2.99 3.81 -26.47
CA LEU A 123 3.16 4.52 -25.20
C LEU A 123 3.94 5.80 -25.48
N ASP A 124 3.46 6.93 -24.96
CA ASP A 124 4.26 8.14 -24.89
C ASP A 124 5.38 7.86 -23.86
N LEU A 125 6.56 7.46 -24.35
CA LEU A 125 7.74 7.09 -23.55
C LEU A 125 8.42 8.34 -22.95
N SER A 126 7.67 9.41 -22.70
CA SER A 126 8.20 10.77 -22.66
C SER A 126 8.83 11.21 -21.33
N GLU A 127 8.95 10.35 -20.33
CA GLU A 127 9.80 10.63 -19.17
C GLU A 127 10.55 9.36 -18.73
N GLU A 128 11.89 9.41 -18.78
CA GLU A 128 12.74 8.47 -18.04
C GLU A 128 12.33 8.53 -16.57
N SER A 129 11.51 7.59 -16.14
CA SER A 129 11.01 7.58 -14.77
C SER A 129 12.20 7.43 -13.84
N GLU A 130 12.36 8.33 -12.86
CA GLU A 130 13.46 8.23 -11.90
C GLU A 130 13.46 6.82 -11.27
N PRO A 131 14.60 6.12 -11.27
CA PRO A 131 14.67 4.76 -10.76
C PRO A 131 14.39 4.77 -9.26
N PHE A 132 13.70 3.73 -8.80
CA PHE A 132 13.31 3.54 -7.40
C PHE A 132 12.34 4.60 -6.86
N GLU A 133 11.69 5.38 -7.72
CA GLU A 133 10.67 6.35 -7.33
C GLU A 133 9.25 5.88 -7.62
N ASN A 134 9.07 4.74 -8.29
CA ASN A 134 7.80 4.39 -8.91
C ASN A 134 7.23 3.05 -8.44
N MET A 135 5.90 3.01 -8.34
CA MET A 135 5.12 1.85 -7.96
C MET A 135 4.09 1.53 -9.04
N ALA A 136 4.05 0.28 -9.49
CA ALA A 136 2.96 -0.20 -10.32
C ALA A 136 1.69 -0.32 -9.49
N VAL A 137 0.55 0.12 -10.01
CA VAL A 137 -0.78 -0.07 -9.39
C VAL A 137 -1.78 -0.49 -10.46
N LEU A 138 -2.89 -1.11 -10.03
CA LEU A 138 -4.02 -1.27 -10.95
C LEU A 138 -4.67 0.08 -11.21
N ARG A 139 -5.11 0.32 -12.44
CA ARG A 139 -5.86 1.52 -12.82
C ARG A 139 -7.07 1.76 -11.91
N SER A 140 -7.78 0.70 -11.53
CA SER A 140 -8.90 0.79 -10.58
C SER A 140 -8.50 1.40 -9.24
N THR A 141 -7.28 1.15 -8.76
CA THR A 141 -6.74 1.73 -7.52
C THR A 141 -6.39 3.20 -7.70
N LYS A 142 -5.78 3.57 -8.83
CA LYS A 142 -5.51 4.97 -9.15
C LYS A 142 -6.80 5.80 -9.19
N LEU A 143 -7.84 5.28 -9.86
CA LEU A 143 -9.16 5.89 -9.91
C LEU A 143 -9.82 6.00 -8.53
N LYS A 144 -9.69 4.97 -7.67
CA LYS A 144 -10.19 5.03 -6.29
C LYS A 144 -9.50 6.14 -5.49
N LEU A 145 -8.17 6.24 -5.55
CA LEU A 145 -7.43 7.31 -4.87
C LEU A 145 -7.88 8.69 -5.34
N GLN A 146 -8.11 8.87 -6.63
CA GLN A 146 -8.64 10.12 -7.21
C GLN A 146 -10.05 10.44 -6.71
N SER A 147 -10.94 9.44 -6.68
CA SER A 147 -12.31 9.62 -6.19
C SER A 147 -12.34 10.03 -4.70
N GLU A 148 -11.47 9.42 -3.90
CA GLU A 148 -11.31 9.74 -2.48
C GLU A 148 -10.76 11.16 -2.29
N LEU A 149 -9.75 11.56 -3.06
CA LEU A 149 -9.22 12.93 -3.04
C LEU A 149 -10.28 13.98 -3.39
N SER A 150 -11.09 13.68 -4.41
CA SER A 150 -12.16 14.57 -4.88
C SER A 150 -13.28 14.72 -3.84
N SER A 151 -13.49 13.71 -2.99
CA SER A 151 -14.45 13.77 -1.89
C SER A 151 -13.99 14.62 -0.70
N VAL A 152 -12.68 14.77 -0.51
CA VAL A 152 -12.08 15.53 0.59
C VAL A 152 -11.93 17.02 0.24
N GLY A 153 -11.70 17.35 -1.03
CA GLY A 153 -11.64 18.72 -1.52
C GLY A 153 -12.93 19.14 -2.21
N GLY A 154 -13.72 20.03 -1.62
CA GLY A 154 -14.88 20.69 -2.26
C GLY A 154 -14.53 21.63 -3.43
N SER A 155 -13.41 21.43 -4.11
CA SER A 155 -12.98 22.22 -5.26
C SER A 155 -12.14 21.36 -6.20
N GLN A 156 -12.40 21.52 -7.49
CA GLN A 156 -11.80 20.76 -8.59
C GLN A 156 -10.28 20.89 -8.57
N ILE A 157 -9.58 19.85 -8.13
CA ILE A 157 -8.20 19.61 -8.55
C ILE A 157 -8.31 18.80 -9.83
N SER A 158 -8.39 19.50 -10.96
CA SER A 158 -8.16 18.88 -12.25
C SER A 158 -6.68 18.51 -12.33
N MET A 159 -6.33 17.25 -12.07
CA MET A 159 -5.12 16.70 -12.68
C MET A 159 -5.38 16.69 -14.20
N PRO A 160 -4.52 17.31 -15.02
CA PRO A 160 -4.66 17.21 -16.47
C PRO A 160 -4.17 15.82 -16.87
N LEU A 161 -5.05 14.89 -17.21
CA LEU A 161 -4.62 13.57 -17.71
C LEU A 161 -5.68 12.98 -18.65
N ASP A 162 -5.21 12.64 -19.85
CA ASP A 162 -5.98 12.21 -21.01
C ASP A 162 -6.88 11.00 -20.73
N LEU A 163 -8.18 11.21 -20.95
CA LEU A 163 -9.20 10.17 -20.95
C LEU A 163 -9.20 9.45 -22.29
N GLU A 164 -8.19 8.62 -22.57
CA GLU A 164 -8.38 7.58 -23.57
C GLU A 164 -9.20 6.44 -22.98
N LYS A 165 -10.50 6.43 -23.32
CA LYS A 165 -11.36 5.26 -23.14
C LYS A 165 -10.83 4.14 -24.03
N PRO A 166 -10.53 2.94 -23.52
CA PRO A 166 -10.31 1.81 -24.39
C PRO A 166 -11.67 1.39 -24.98
N GLU A 167 -11.84 1.59 -26.28
CA GLU A 167 -12.82 0.84 -27.05
C GLU A 167 -12.34 -0.63 -27.15
N ASN A 168 -13.28 -1.54 -26.88
CA ASN A 168 -13.24 -2.98 -27.10
C ASN A 168 -12.98 -3.88 -25.86
N ASP A 169 -13.99 -4.70 -25.58
CA ASP A 169 -14.34 -5.28 -24.29
C ASP A 169 -14.04 -6.80 -24.25
N ASN A 170 -12.87 -7.22 -24.78
CA ASN A 170 -12.59 -8.66 -24.96
C ASN A 170 -11.17 -9.13 -24.60
N ALA A 171 -10.56 -8.50 -23.61
CA ALA A 171 -9.56 -9.15 -22.77
C ALA A 171 -9.74 -8.61 -21.35
N LYS A 172 -9.53 -9.44 -20.33
CA LYS A 172 -9.33 -8.96 -18.94
C LYS A 172 -8.00 -8.20 -18.89
N ASN A 173 -7.89 -7.09 -19.61
CA ASN A 173 -6.73 -6.22 -19.63
C ASN A 173 -6.71 -5.50 -18.29
N ILE A 174 -5.98 -6.10 -17.37
CA ILE A 174 -5.44 -5.42 -16.20
C ILE A 174 -4.64 -4.22 -16.74
N HIS A 175 -5.30 -3.07 -16.82
CA HIS A 175 -4.62 -1.81 -17.11
C HIS A 175 -3.79 -1.45 -15.88
N LEU A 176 -2.48 -1.51 -16.04
CA LEU A 176 -1.53 -1.07 -15.04
C LEU A 176 -1.27 0.41 -15.25
N ASP A 177 -1.22 1.15 -14.15
CA ASP A 177 -0.74 2.52 -14.13
C ASP A 177 0.49 2.60 -13.22
N VAL A 178 1.27 3.66 -13.41
CA VAL A 178 2.40 4.00 -12.54
C VAL A 178 1.99 5.15 -11.62
N VAL A 179 2.44 5.08 -10.38
CA VAL A 179 2.32 6.13 -9.36
C VAL A 179 3.67 6.27 -8.67
N SER A 180 4.18 7.49 -8.59
CA SER A 180 5.41 7.76 -7.85
C SER A 180 5.18 7.67 -6.33
N VAL A 181 6.22 7.37 -5.58
CA VAL A 181 6.19 7.34 -4.11
C VAL A 181 5.80 8.71 -3.55
N ALA A 182 6.22 9.79 -4.22
CA ALA A 182 5.86 11.16 -3.86
C ALA A 182 4.37 11.44 -4.04
N GLU A 183 3.81 11.10 -5.20
CA GLU A 183 2.37 11.20 -5.47
C GLU A 183 1.57 10.38 -4.48
N LEU A 184 1.95 9.11 -4.25
CA LEU A 184 1.26 8.24 -3.29
C LEU A 184 1.25 8.83 -1.88
N LYS A 185 2.39 9.37 -1.43
CA LYS A 185 2.50 10.05 -0.14
C LYS A 185 1.56 11.25 -0.05
N HIS A 186 1.50 12.07 -1.10
CA HIS A 186 0.59 13.20 -1.17
C HIS A 186 -0.87 12.75 -1.12
N CYS A 187 -1.24 11.77 -1.96
CA CYS A 187 -2.59 11.20 -2.00
C CYS A 187 -3.03 10.69 -0.63
N LEU A 188 -2.22 9.85 0.02
CA LEU A 188 -2.55 9.29 1.34
C LEU A 188 -2.64 10.37 2.42
N LYS A 189 -1.74 11.36 2.42
CA LYS A 189 -1.83 12.48 3.38
C LYS A 189 -3.14 13.24 3.24
N SER A 190 -3.53 13.57 2.01
CA SER A 190 -4.75 14.31 1.73
C SER A 190 -6.00 13.50 2.09
N ILE A 191 -6.04 12.21 1.74
CA ILE A 191 -7.19 11.33 2.05
C ILE A 191 -7.35 11.11 3.55
N PHE A 192 -6.24 11.00 4.29
CA PHE A 192 -6.26 10.68 5.71
C PHE A 192 -6.33 11.91 6.64
N GLY A 193 -6.32 13.11 6.06
CA GLY A 193 -6.50 14.38 6.78
C GLY A 193 -5.57 14.54 7.99
N ASN A 194 -6.13 14.42 9.20
CA ASN A 194 -5.42 14.61 10.46
C ASN A 194 -4.48 13.46 10.85
N THR A 195 -4.46 12.36 10.10
CA THR A 195 -3.56 11.23 10.37
C THR A 195 -2.11 11.61 10.08
N LYS A 196 -1.20 11.24 10.99
CA LYS A 196 0.25 11.31 10.74
C LYS A 196 0.65 10.22 9.74
N VAL A 197 0.76 10.58 8.45
CA VAL A 197 1.16 9.66 7.38
C VAL A 197 2.63 9.85 6.99
N LYS A 198 3.38 8.75 6.96
CA LYS A 198 4.78 8.69 6.49
C LYS A 198 4.95 7.52 5.53
N ILE A 199 5.59 7.78 4.39
CA ILE A 199 6.14 6.73 3.53
C ILE A 199 7.66 6.81 3.67
N ILE A 200 8.31 5.70 4.00
CA ILE A 200 9.76 5.61 4.18
C ILE A 200 10.35 4.62 3.18
N LYS A 201 11.49 4.98 2.60
CA LYS A 201 12.29 4.07 1.79
C LYS A 201 13.34 3.40 2.67
N ILE A 202 13.50 2.09 2.53
CA ILE A 202 14.36 1.27 3.39
C ILE A 202 15.41 0.60 2.53
N LEU A 203 16.69 0.88 2.78
CA LEU A 203 17.80 0.51 1.90
C LEU A 203 18.05 -1.02 1.83
N THR A 204 17.99 -1.76 2.95
CA THR A 204 18.19 -3.23 3.00
C THR A 204 17.51 -3.84 4.24
N THR A 205 17.83 -5.10 4.62
CA THR A 205 17.25 -5.94 5.71
C THR A 205 17.15 -5.31 7.11
N GLU A 206 17.52 -4.03 7.25
CA GLU A 206 17.29 -3.17 8.40
C GLU A 206 15.80 -2.93 8.74
N ALA A 207 14.86 -3.49 7.97
CA ALA A 207 13.43 -3.44 8.32
C ALA A 207 13.15 -3.87 9.77
N SER A 208 13.97 -4.77 10.33
CA SER A 208 13.92 -5.16 11.75
C SER A 208 14.20 -4.01 12.74
N GLN A 209 14.92 -2.97 12.33
CA GLN A 209 15.23 -1.80 13.16
C GLN A 209 14.24 -0.63 12.99
N VAL A 210 13.29 -0.75 12.06
CA VAL A 210 12.22 0.23 11.83
C VAL A 210 11.16 0.05 12.90
N PHE A 211 10.91 1.07 13.72
CA PHE A 211 9.86 1.05 14.75
C PHE A 211 8.87 2.17 14.52
N LEU A 212 7.61 1.87 14.76
CA LEU A 212 6.52 2.85 14.67
C LEU A 212 6.82 4.11 15.49
N SER A 213 7.27 3.96 16.75
CA SER A 213 7.56 5.11 17.64
C SER A 213 8.62 6.06 17.07
N LYS A 214 9.74 5.53 16.59
CA LYS A 214 10.86 6.32 16.02
C LYS A 214 10.46 7.17 14.82
N HIS A 215 9.36 6.85 14.16
CA HIS A 215 8.88 7.58 12.99
C HIS A 215 7.80 8.61 13.32
N PHE A 216 7.37 8.68 14.57
CA PHE A 216 6.33 9.59 15.04
C PHE A 216 6.78 10.61 16.08
N ASP A 217 7.96 10.40 16.69
CA ASP A 217 8.58 11.35 17.60
C ASP A 217 9.05 12.64 16.87
N ASP A 218 9.11 12.62 15.52
CA ASP A 218 9.54 13.75 14.66
C ASP A 218 8.39 14.47 13.92
N PHE A 219 7.17 14.53 14.48
CA PHE A 219 6.03 15.26 13.90
C PHE A 219 5.71 16.56 14.63
#